data_AF-A0A368MFM8-F1
#
_entry.id   AF-A0A368MFM8-F1
#
_cell.length_a   1.000
_cell.length_b   1.000
_cell.length_c   1.000
_cell.angle_alpha   90.00
_cell.angle_beta   90.00
_cell.angle_gamma   90.00
#
_symmetry.space_group_name_H-M   'P 1'
#
loop_
_entity.id
_entity.type
_entity.pdbx_description
1 polymer ?
#
loop_
_entity_poly.entity_id
_entity_poly.type
_entity_poly.pdbx_seq_one_letter_code
_entity_poly.pdbx_strand_id
1 'polypeptide(L)'
;MELVLNQELEFVPEPIEVPRFTTQGLLNSNYKSLVKKNFSETSTKSLFGIRRRLRSSQLNVVNHTATILRISIFATILVAIF
;
A
#
# COMPACT_ATOMS: atom_id res chain seq x y z
N MET A 1 -10.71 61.28 3.75
CA MET A 1 -10.31 60.18 4.65
C MET A 1 -9.60 59.17 3.80
N GLU A 2 -8.29 59.07 3.95
CA GLU A 2 -7.45 58.22 3.12
C GLU A 2 -7.43 56.83 3.75
N LEU A 3 -7.93 55.84 3.02
CA LEU A 3 -7.97 54.45 3.47
C LEU A 3 -6.55 53.88 3.37
N VAL A 4 -5.79 54.08 4.45
CA VAL A 4 -4.49 53.43 4.65
C VAL A 4 -4.76 51.94 4.79
N LEU A 5 -4.49 51.22 3.71
CA LEU A 5 -4.56 49.77 3.63
C LEU A 5 -3.43 49.20 4.50
N ASN A 6 -3.75 48.86 5.74
CA ASN A 6 -2.90 48.05 6.61
C ASN A 6 -2.85 46.62 6.05
N GLN A 7 -2.05 46.45 5.00
CA GLN A 7 -1.69 45.15 4.46
C GLN A 7 -0.56 44.60 5.34
N GLU A 8 -0.94 44.10 6.53
CA GLU A 8 -0.10 43.17 7.27
C GLU A 8 -0.03 41.91 6.42
N LEU A 9 0.92 41.93 5.49
CA LEU A 9 1.19 40.86 4.55
C LEU A 9 1.60 39.66 5.39
N GLU A 10 0.68 38.71 5.58
CA GLU A 10 0.95 37.41 6.18
C GLU A 10 2.30 36.93 5.64
N PHE A 11 3.26 36.77 6.55
CA PHE A 11 4.56 36.20 6.24
C PHE A 11 4.30 34.73 5.86
N VAL A 12 4.04 34.51 4.58
CA VAL A 12 4.11 33.20 3.96
C VAL A 12 5.59 32.84 4.00
N PRO A 13 6.01 31.86 4.82
CA PRO A 13 7.40 31.44 4.81
C PRO A 13 7.76 31.05 3.38
N GLU A 14 8.86 31.61 2.88
CA GLU A 14 9.36 31.29 1.54
C GLU A 14 9.32 29.77 1.36
N PRO A 15 8.78 29.29 0.23
CA PRO A 15 8.68 27.87 -0.02
C PRO A 15 10.08 27.27 0.13
N ILE A 16 10.26 26.46 1.17
CA ILE A 16 11.51 25.74 1.42
C ILE A 16 11.89 25.11 0.09
N GLU A 17 13.02 25.53 -0.47
CA GLU A 17 13.53 24.98 -1.71
C GLU A 17 13.89 23.51 -1.46
N VAL A 18 12.89 22.65 -1.57
CA VAL A 18 13.08 21.21 -1.58
C VAL A 18 13.86 20.96 -2.86
N PRO A 19 15.10 20.43 -2.79
CA PRO A 19 15.92 20.25 -3.98
C PRO A 19 15.12 19.43 -4.99
N ARG A 20 14.69 20.09 -6.07
CA ARG A 20 13.92 19.46 -7.14
C ARG A 20 14.85 18.48 -7.82
N PHE A 21 14.67 17.23 -7.44
CA PHE A 21 15.18 16.03 -8.09
C PHE A 21 16.65 16.12 -8.45
N THR A 22 17.46 15.55 -7.57
CA THR A 22 18.89 15.35 -7.78
C THR A 22 19.14 14.71 -9.15
N THR A 23 20.28 15.05 -9.75
CA THR A 23 20.74 14.51 -11.05
C THR A 23 20.81 12.98 -11.10
N GLN A 24 20.69 12.32 -9.95
CA GLN A 24 20.71 10.87 -9.80
C GLN A 24 19.37 10.20 -10.10
N GLY A 25 18.34 10.98 -10.42
CA GLY A 25 17.00 10.47 -10.71
C GLY A 25 16.25 10.03 -9.45
N LEU A 26 14.93 10.18 -9.50
CA LEU A 26 14.01 9.84 -8.41
C LEU A 26 14.05 8.37 -8.00
N LEU A 27 14.25 7.48 -8.98
CA LEU A 27 14.18 6.03 -8.82
C LEU A 27 15.58 5.42 -8.83
N ASN A 28 16.45 5.91 -7.95
CA ASN A 28 17.79 5.34 -7.79
C ASN A 28 17.80 4.13 -6.82
N SER A 29 18.94 3.45 -6.73
CA SER A 29 19.11 2.27 -5.86
C SER A 29 18.91 2.57 -4.37
N ASN A 30 19.24 3.78 -3.92
CA ASN A 30 19.00 4.26 -2.57
C ASN A 30 17.49 4.47 -2.31
N TYR A 31 16.77 5.07 -3.27
CA TYR A 31 15.31 5.17 -3.19
C TYR A 31 14.66 3.77 -3.11
N LYS A 32 15.14 2.82 -3.92
CA LYS A 32 14.64 1.43 -3.89
C LYS A 32 14.85 0.77 -2.51
N SER A 33 16.00 0.96 -1.87
CA SER A 33 16.27 0.38 -0.55
C SER A 33 15.42 1.04 0.54
N LEU A 34 15.27 2.36 0.50
CA LEU A 34 14.40 3.11 1.42
C LEU A 34 12.95 2.70 1.30
N VAL A 35 12.40 2.61 0.08
CA VAL A 35 11.01 2.16 -0.12
C VAL A 35 10.84 0.72 0.38
N LYS A 36 11.79 -0.17 0.10
CA LYS A 36 11.74 -1.56 0.59
C LYS A 36 11.74 -1.63 2.12
N LYS A 37 12.61 -0.85 2.78
CA LYS A 37 12.68 -0.76 4.24
C LYS A 37 11.37 -0.22 4.83
N ASN A 38 10.86 0.90 4.30
CA ASN A 38 9.59 1.47 4.73
C ASN A 38 8.42 0.51 4.50
N PHE A 39 8.44 -0.25 3.41
CA PHE A 39 7.42 -1.25 3.08
C PHE A 39 7.46 -2.49 4.00
N SER A 40 8.65 -2.87 4.50
CA SER A 40 8.78 -3.94 5.49
C SER A 40 8.47 -3.46 6.91
N GLU A 41 8.83 -2.23 7.25
CA GLU A 41 8.61 -1.62 8.57
C GLU A 41 7.23 -0.99 8.71
N THR A 42 6.38 -1.06 7.66
CA THR A 42 5.06 -0.43 7.70
C THR A 42 4.21 -1.05 8.82
N SER A 43 3.83 -0.21 9.78
CA SER A 43 3.00 -0.59 10.93
C SER A 43 1.69 -1.26 10.50
N THR A 44 1.36 -2.37 11.15
CA THR A 44 0.09 -3.10 10.97
C THR A 44 -1.15 -2.29 11.37
N LYS A 45 -0.98 -1.21 12.13
CA LYS A 45 -2.06 -0.28 12.51
C LYS A 45 -2.31 0.84 11.48
N SER A 46 -1.49 0.95 10.44
CA SER A 46 -1.71 1.90 9.34
C SER A 46 -2.85 1.45 8.43
N LEU A 47 -3.61 2.40 7.88
CA LEU A 47 -4.63 2.15 6.86
C LEU A 47 -4.08 1.37 5.66
N PHE A 48 -2.84 1.65 5.25
CA PHE A 48 -2.16 0.90 4.19
C PHE A 48 -1.84 -0.53 4.61
N GLY A 49 -1.40 -0.73 5.85
CA GLY A 49 -1.12 -2.06 6.41
C GLY A 49 -2.38 -2.92 6.49
N ILE A 50 -3.48 -2.34 6.97
CA ILE A 50 -4.80 -2.99 7.08
C ILE A 50 -5.31 -3.38 5.69
N ARG A 51 -5.29 -2.45 4.72
CA ARG A 51 -5.73 -2.70 3.34
C ARG A 51 -4.89 -3.78 2.66
N ARG A 52 -3.57 -3.77 2.88
CA ARG A 52 -2.65 -4.79 2.36
C ARG A 52 -2.96 -6.15 2.94
N ARG A 53 -3.16 -6.26 4.25
CA ARG A 53 -3.44 -7.53 4.92
C ARG A 53 -4.77 -8.13 4.46
N LEU A 54 -5.79 -7.30 4.30
CA LEU A 54 -7.08 -7.75 3.77
C LEU A 54 -6.94 -8.31 2.34
N ARG A 55 -6.21 -7.59 1.47
CA ARG A 55 -5.99 -8.03 0.08
C ARG A 55 -5.11 -9.27 -0.02
N SER A 56 -4.07 -9.37 0.81
CA SER A 56 -3.25 -10.58 0.93
C SER A 56 -4.06 -11.76 1.45
N SER A 57 -4.96 -11.54 2.41
CA SER A 57 -5.84 -12.58 2.91
C SER A 57 -6.73 -13.10 1.79
N GLN A 58 -7.41 -12.22 1.05
CA GLN A 58 -8.24 -12.64 -0.10
C GLN A 58 -7.47 -13.48 -1.14
N LEU A 59 -6.22 -13.14 -1.43
CA LEU A 59 -5.39 -13.90 -2.37
C LEU A 59 -4.86 -15.22 -1.80
N ASN A 60 -4.72 -15.32 -0.47
CA ASN A 60 -4.22 -16.50 0.22
C ASN A 60 -5.34 -17.40 0.76
N VAL A 61 -6.60 -16.97 0.70
CA VAL A 61 -7.75 -17.80 1.03
C VAL A 61 -7.99 -18.74 -0.16
N VAL A 62 -7.17 -19.79 -0.23
CA VAL A 62 -7.54 -20.99 -0.96
C VAL A 62 -8.79 -21.53 -0.28
N ASN A 63 -9.87 -21.68 -1.03
CA ASN A 63 -11.14 -22.13 -0.48
C ASN A 63 -11.05 -23.64 -0.19
N HIS A 64 -10.43 -23.99 0.94
CA HIS A 64 -10.15 -25.37 1.35
C HIS A 64 -11.43 -26.23 1.34
N THR A 65 -12.56 -25.65 1.73
CA THR A 65 -13.88 -26.29 1.68
C THR A 65 -14.28 -26.67 0.25
N ALA A 66 -14.04 -25.79 -0.72
CA ALA A 66 -14.33 -26.08 -2.13
C ALA A 66 -13.43 -27.19 -2.68
N THR A 67 -12.16 -27.23 -2.26
CA THR A 67 -11.23 -28.30 -2.65
C THR A 67 -11.64 -29.65 -2.04
N ILE A 68 -11.98 -29.68 -0.75
CA ILE A 68 -12.45 -30.89 -0.06
C ILE A 68 -13.73 -31.42 -0.70
N LEU A 69 -14.69 -30.53 -1.04
CA LEU A 69 -15.93 -30.93 -1.70
C LEU A 69 -15.68 -31.58 -3.07
N ARG A 70 -14.77 -31.00 -3.86
CA ARG A 70 -14.38 -31.54 -5.18
C ARG A 70 -13.73 -32.92 -5.06
N ILE A 71 -12.84 -33.11 -4.08
CA ILE A 71 -12.17 -34.39 -3.83
C ILE A 71 -13.20 -35.45 -3.38
N SER A 72 -14.12 -35.07 -2.50
CA SER A 72 -15.17 -35.96 -2.00
C SER A 72 -16.07 -36.47 -3.13
N ILE A 73 -16.53 -35.58 -4.02
CA ILE A 73 -17.32 -35.96 -5.19
C ILE A 73 -16.55 -36.92 -6.11
N PHE A 74 -15.25 -36.68 -6.32
CA PHE A 74 -14.44 -37.59 -7.12
C PHE A 74 -14.30 -38.97 -6.48
N ALA A 75 -14.13 -39.02 -5.16
CA ALA A 75 -14.01 -40.27 -4.42
C ALA A 75 -15.33 -41.07 -4.44
N THR A 76 -16.48 -40.43 -4.28
CA THR A 76 -17.78 -41.12 -4.32
C THR A 76 -18.06 -41.70 -5.70
N ILE A 77 -17.70 -41.00 -6.78
CA ILE A 77 -17.83 -41.52 -8.15
C ILE A 77 -16.91 -42.74 -8.36
N LEU A 78 -15.67 -42.69 -7.87
CA LEU A 78 -14.75 -43.84 -7.94
C LEU A 78 -15.30 -45.06 -7.21
N VAL A 79 -15.81 -44.88 -5.99
CA VAL A 79 -16.43 -45.97 -5.20
C VAL A 79 -17.71 -46.50 -5.84
N ALA A 80 -18.44 -45.69 -6.60
CA ALA A 80 -19.64 -46.15 -7.29
C ALA A 80 -19.34 -46.93 -8.58
N ILE A 81 -18.18 -46.69 -9.20
CA ILE A 81 -17.76 -47.34 -10.46
C ILE A 81 -17.03 -48.66 -10.19
N PHE A 82 -16.28 -48.76 -9.09
CA PHE A 82 -15.54 -49.96 -8.67
C PHE A 82 -16.34 -50.80 -7.68
#